data_AF-A0A2U8GJU6-F1
#
_entry.id   AF-A0A2U8GJU6-F1
#
_cell.length_a   1.000
_cell.length_b   1.000
_cell.length_c   1.000
_cell.angle_alpha   90.00
_cell.angle_beta   90.00
_cell.angle_gamma   90.00
#
_symmetry.space_group_name_H-M   'P 1'
#
loop_
_entity.id
_entity.type
_entity.pdbx_description
1 polymer ?
#
loop_
_entity_poly.entity_id
_entity_poly.type
_entity_poly.pdbx_seq_one_letter_code
_entity_poly.pdbx_strand_id
1 'polypeptide(L)'
;MSQQTEKMEILVRAVGRRKEAVAQVKIVKGTGKFLINNKPASDYLHNNSNSILSIQAPFEILQKQEVLEKKEAQNSINSQESSETTLNDQMLSHLIPSNLDAHVKVEGGGLMGQTEAIRLAVARAVCEMNGTSEIRKNLKDKGYLTQDSRIKERRKYGLRKARKAPQYNKR
;
A
#
# COMPACT_ATOMS: atom_id res chain seq x y z
N MET A 1 -4.69 35.19 8.22
CA MET A 1 -5.08 34.77 6.85
C MET A 1 -5.04 33.25 6.77
N SER A 2 -6.11 32.56 7.15
CA SER A 2 -6.21 31.11 6.97
C SER A 2 -6.77 30.86 5.57
N GLN A 3 -5.93 30.35 4.66
CA GLN A 3 -6.40 29.97 3.34
C GLN A 3 -7.53 28.96 3.48
N GLN A 4 -8.65 29.21 2.81
CA GLN A 4 -9.70 28.22 2.62
C GLN A 4 -9.05 27.01 1.94
N THR A 5 -8.98 25.88 2.64
CA THR A 5 -8.69 24.59 2.00
C THR A 5 -9.78 24.35 0.98
N GLU A 6 -9.45 24.51 -0.30
CA GLU A 6 -10.27 24.00 -1.38
C GLU A 6 -10.60 22.54 -1.09
N LYS A 7 -11.89 22.22 -1.17
CA LYS A 7 -12.41 20.91 -0.77
C LYS A 7 -11.97 19.90 -1.83
N MET A 8 -10.86 19.21 -1.59
CA MET A 8 -10.37 18.18 -2.51
C MET A 8 -11.43 17.10 -2.75
N GLU A 9 -11.66 16.75 -4.02
CA GLU A 9 -12.56 15.66 -4.40
C GLU A 9 -11.94 14.32 -4.01
N ILE A 10 -12.52 13.66 -3.01
CA ILE A 10 -12.04 12.37 -2.52
C ILE A 10 -12.71 11.28 -3.35
N LEU A 11 -11.90 10.46 -4.03
CA LEU A 11 -12.40 9.35 -4.85
C LEU A 11 -12.77 8.18 -3.96
N VAL A 12 -11.83 7.79 -3.09
CA VAL A 12 -11.97 6.60 -2.25
C VAL A 12 -11.32 6.83 -0.89
N ARG A 13 -11.90 6.21 0.14
CA ARG A 13 -11.35 6.14 1.48
C ARG A 13 -11.26 4.70 1.92
N ALA A 14 -10.10 4.30 2.44
CA ALA A 14 -9.93 2.97 2.98
C ALA A 14 -9.14 2.99 4.29
N VAL A 15 -9.32 1.93 5.08
CA VAL A 15 -8.65 1.74 6.36
C VAL A 15 -7.91 0.42 6.35
N GLY A 16 -6.70 0.43 6.89
CA GLY A 16 -5.88 -0.75 7.14
C GLY A 16 -5.40 -0.77 8.57
N ARG A 17 -5.28 -1.97 9.14
CA ARG A 17 -4.90 -2.18 10.53
C ARG A 17 -3.91 -3.33 10.63
N ARG A 18 -2.89 -3.17 11.47
CA ARG A 18 -1.95 -4.24 11.83
C ARG A 18 -1.50 -4.07 13.27
N LYS A 19 -1.69 -5.11 14.09
CA LYS A 19 -1.41 -5.05 15.53
C LYS A 19 -2.10 -3.81 16.12
N GLU A 20 -1.32 -2.83 16.57
CA GLU A 20 -1.78 -1.57 17.15
C GLU A 20 -1.78 -0.40 16.14
N ALA A 21 -1.20 -0.58 14.95
CA ALA A 21 -1.12 0.46 13.93
C ALA A 21 -2.41 0.54 13.11
N VAL A 22 -2.88 1.77 12.87
CA VAL A 22 -4.06 2.09 12.06
C VAL A 22 -3.65 3.11 11.00
N ALA A 23 -3.99 2.83 9.74
CA ALA A 23 -3.77 3.71 8.61
C ALA A 23 -5.11 4.01 7.93
N GLN A 24 -5.35 5.29 7.66
CA GLN A 24 -6.48 5.78 6.87
C GLN A 24 -5.94 6.42 5.61
N VAL A 25 -6.31 5.89 4.46
CA VAL A 25 -5.89 6.38 3.14
C VAL A 25 -7.06 7.13 2.50
N LYS A 26 -6.76 8.30 1.93
CA LYS A 26 -7.66 9.04 1.05
C LYS A 26 -6.98 9.16 -0.30
N ILE A 27 -7.61 8.65 -1.36
CA ILE A 27 -7.15 8.83 -2.74
C ILE A 27 -7.91 10.02 -3.35
N VAL A 28 -7.16 10.90 -4.00
CA VAL A 28 -7.63 12.14 -4.63
C VAL A 28 -7.08 12.17 -6.07
N LYS A 29 -7.79 12.78 -7.02
CA LYS A 29 -7.24 13.03 -8.37
C LYS A 29 -6.12 14.05 -8.25
N GLY A 30 -4.94 13.76 -8.79
CA GLY A 30 -3.78 14.60 -8.57
C GLY A 30 -2.56 14.20 -9.40
N THR A 31 -1.38 14.48 -8.87
CA THR A 31 -0.09 14.46 -9.57
C THR A 31 0.73 13.17 -9.41
N GLY A 32 0.40 12.29 -8.48
CA GLY A 32 1.21 11.12 -8.11
C GLY A 32 1.90 11.22 -6.74
N LYS A 33 1.56 12.20 -5.90
CA LYS A 33 2.17 12.43 -4.59
C LYS A 33 1.65 11.44 -3.55
N PHE A 34 2.57 10.73 -2.89
CA PHE A 34 2.27 9.88 -1.75
C PHE A 34 2.75 10.57 -0.45
N LEU A 35 1.81 11.05 0.37
CA LEU A 35 2.09 11.74 1.63
C LEU A 35 1.59 10.93 2.82
N ILE A 36 2.45 10.74 3.83
CA ILE A 36 2.13 10.12 5.12
C ILE A 36 2.27 11.17 6.21
N ASN A 37 1.19 11.47 6.92
CA ASN A 37 1.16 12.49 7.98
C ASN A 37 1.81 13.82 7.52
N ASN A 38 1.49 14.27 6.30
CA ASN A 38 2.01 15.49 5.65
C ASN A 38 3.50 15.47 5.30
N LYS A 39 4.20 14.33 5.42
CA LYS A 39 5.57 14.14 4.94
C LYS A 39 5.58 13.23 3.71
N PRO A 40 6.56 13.36 2.80
CA PRO A 40 6.71 12.39 1.72
C PRO A 40 6.97 10.99 2.27
N ALA A 41 6.49 9.97 1.55
CA ALA A 41 6.58 8.58 2.00
C ALA A 41 8.03 8.13 2.26
N SER A 42 8.97 8.59 1.42
CA SER A 42 10.41 8.34 1.54
C SER A 42 10.92 8.73 2.92
N ASP A 43 10.67 9.98 3.30
CA ASP A 43 11.20 10.57 4.52
C ASP A 43 10.54 9.97 5.75
N TYR A 44 9.22 9.74 5.69
CA TYR A 44 8.47 9.13 6.80
C TYR A 44 8.95 7.70 7.10
N LEU A 45 9.27 6.92 6.08
CA LEU A 45 9.72 5.54 6.20
C LEU A 45 11.24 5.41 6.31
N HIS A 46 11.93 6.52 6.56
CA HIS A 46 13.39 6.59 6.70
C HIS A 46 14.14 5.99 5.49
N ASN A 47 13.62 6.21 4.28
CA ASN A 47 14.16 5.68 3.02
C ASN A 47 14.35 4.15 2.99
N ASN A 48 13.57 3.42 3.80
CA ASN A 48 13.61 1.97 3.81
C ASN A 48 12.94 1.41 2.55
N SER A 49 13.76 0.88 1.64
CA SER A 49 13.32 0.30 0.36
C SER A 49 12.23 -0.75 0.52
N ASN A 50 12.36 -1.67 1.48
CA ASN A 50 11.37 -2.72 1.72
C ASN A 50 10.00 -2.15 2.12
N SER A 51 9.98 -1.05 2.86
CA SER A 51 8.72 -0.42 3.27
C SER A 51 8.06 0.31 2.11
N ILE A 52 8.85 1.01 1.29
CA ILE A 52 8.37 1.73 0.10
C ILE A 52 7.78 0.74 -0.91
N LEU A 53 8.52 -0.33 -1.24
CA LEU A 53 8.07 -1.39 -2.15
C LEU A 53 6.77 -2.05 -1.67
N SER A 54 6.66 -2.30 -0.36
CA SER A 54 5.46 -2.91 0.24
C SER A 54 4.21 -2.04 0.05
N ILE A 55 4.36 -0.71 0.11
CA ILE A 55 3.24 0.23 -0.09
C ILE A 55 2.91 0.43 -1.57
N GLN A 56 3.91 0.34 -2.46
CA GLN A 56 3.76 0.47 -3.91
C GLN A 56 3.10 -0.77 -4.55
N ALA A 57 3.36 -1.97 -4.01
CA ALA A 57 2.96 -3.24 -4.62
C ALA A 57 1.47 -3.36 -5.04
N PRO A 58 0.48 -2.82 -4.30
CA PRO A 58 -0.91 -2.86 -4.75
C PRO A 58 -1.18 -1.99 -5.99
N PHE A 59 -0.49 -0.85 -6.15
CA PHE A 59 -0.61 0.01 -7.34
C PHE A 59 0.06 -0.60 -8.57
N GLU A 60 1.13 -1.35 -8.38
CA GLU A 60 1.82 -2.06 -9.47
C GLU A 60 0.88 -3.05 -10.20
N ILE A 61 -0.05 -3.69 -9.47
CA ILE A 61 -1.07 -4.57 -10.07
C ILE A 61 -1.98 -3.79 -11.02
N LEU A 62 -2.40 -2.60 -10.60
CA LEU A 62 -3.27 -1.74 -11.39
C LEU A 62 -2.56 -1.28 -12.66
N GLN A 63 -1.31 -0.80 -12.55
CA GLN A 63 -0.50 -0.43 -13.71
C GLN A 63 -0.29 -1.62 -14.66
N LYS A 64 -0.03 -2.81 -14.13
CA LYS A 64 0.16 -4.02 -14.94
C LYS A 64 -1.09 -4.36 -15.76
N GLN A 65 -2.29 -4.16 -15.20
CA GLN A 65 -3.55 -4.38 -15.93
C GLN A 65 -3.76 -3.34 -17.03
N GLU A 66 -3.54 -2.06 -16.74
CA GLU A 66 -3.62 -1.00 -17.77
C GLU A 66 -2.65 -1.26 -18.94
N VAL A 67 -1.45 -1.77 -18.67
CA VAL A 67 -0.46 -2.12 -19.71
C VAL A 67 -0.90 -3.33 -20.54
N LEU A 68 -1.54 -4.33 -19.92
CA LEU A 68 -2.07 -5.51 -20.63
C LEU A 68 -3.19 -5.10 -21.60
N GLU A 69 -4.14 -4.27 -21.15
CA GLU A 69 -5.23 -3.75 -21.97
C GLU A 69 -4.72 -2.94 -23.17
N LYS A 70 -3.70 -2.09 -22.97
CA LYS A 70 -3.06 -1.32 -24.06
C LYS A 70 -2.36 -2.21 -25.09
N LYS A 71 -1.70 -3.29 -24.65
CA LYS A 71 -1.04 -4.26 -25.55
C LYS A 71 -2.04 -5.03 -26.38
N GLU A 72 -3.17 -5.44 -25.81
CA GLU A 72 -4.24 -6.11 -26.53
C GLU A 72 -4.85 -5.20 -27.61
N ALA A 73 -5.06 -3.91 -27.30
CA ALA A 73 -5.54 -2.93 -28.28
C ALA A 73 -4.56 -2.73 -29.46
N GLN A 74 -3.25 -2.63 -29.18
CA GLN A 74 -2.21 -2.46 -30.21
C GLN A 74 -2.04 -3.68 -31.13
N ASN A 75 -2.20 -4.91 -30.60
CA ASN A 75 -2.09 -6.14 -31.37
C ASN A 75 -3.17 -6.29 -32.46
N SER A 76 -4.29 -5.56 -32.34
CA SER A 76 -5.33 -5.53 -33.37
C SER A 76 -5.02 -4.57 -34.54
N ILE A 77 -4.00 -3.70 -34.37
CA ILE A 77 -3.72 -2.58 -35.27
C ILE A 77 -2.39 -2.74 -36.03
N ASN A 78 -1.40 -3.51 -35.54
CA ASN A 78 -0.08 -3.58 -36.21
C ASN A 78 0.47 -5.01 -36.44
N SER A 79 0.51 -5.40 -37.71
CA SER A 79 1.59 -6.19 -38.30
C SER A 79 2.80 -5.28 -38.58
N GLN A 80 3.92 -5.54 -37.89
CA GLN A 80 5.25 -4.88 -38.00
C GLN A 80 5.39 -3.47 -37.39
N GLU A 81 6.14 -3.36 -36.28
CA GLU A 81 7.50 -2.78 -36.26
C GLU A 81 8.09 -2.75 -34.83
N SER A 82 9.42 -2.89 -34.78
CA SER A 82 10.26 -3.07 -33.60
C SER A 82 11.16 -1.86 -33.39
N SER A 83 11.00 -1.16 -32.26
CA SER A 83 12.09 -0.48 -31.52
C SER A 83 11.53 0.38 -30.36
N GLU A 84 11.29 -0.21 -29.20
CA GLU A 84 11.05 0.58 -27.98
C GLU A 84 11.84 0.00 -26.80
N THR A 85 13.07 0.48 -26.62
CA THR A 85 13.95 0.08 -25.51
C THR A 85 14.32 1.22 -24.55
N THR A 86 13.78 2.43 -24.71
CA THR A 86 14.27 3.61 -23.96
C THR A 86 13.25 4.34 -23.07
N LEU A 87 12.02 3.84 -22.91
CA LEU A 87 11.00 4.50 -22.06
C LEU A 87 10.81 3.88 -20.66
N ASN A 88 11.42 2.73 -20.39
CA ASN A 88 11.13 1.96 -19.17
C ASN A 88 11.75 2.52 -17.88
N ASP A 89 12.81 3.34 -17.97
CA ASP A 89 13.53 3.82 -16.78
C ASP A 89 12.86 5.04 -16.10
N GLN A 90 12.10 5.84 -16.85
CA GLN A 90 11.40 7.01 -16.28
C GLN A 90 10.14 6.63 -15.50
N MET A 91 9.53 5.48 -15.81
CA MET A 91 8.34 4.93 -15.14
C MET A 91 8.63 4.46 -13.70
N LEU A 92 9.90 4.32 -13.30
CA LEU A 92 10.30 3.83 -11.99
C LEU A 92 10.23 4.89 -10.86
N SER A 93 10.06 6.17 -11.21
CA SER A 93 10.17 7.28 -10.24
C SER A 93 8.88 7.62 -9.49
N HIS A 94 7.72 7.18 -9.97
CA HIS A 94 6.43 7.54 -9.39
C HIS A 94 5.85 6.37 -8.58
N LEU A 95 5.61 6.60 -7.28
CA LEU A 95 5.03 5.60 -6.36
C LEU A 95 3.56 5.26 -6.69
N ILE A 96 2.87 6.12 -7.44
CA ILE A 96 1.46 6.05 -7.81
C ILE A 96 1.35 6.44 -9.29
N PRO A 97 0.36 5.93 -10.06
CA PRO A 97 0.00 6.53 -11.35
C PRO A 97 -0.10 8.07 -11.27
N SER A 98 0.37 8.78 -12.30
CA SER A 98 0.52 10.24 -12.32
C SER A 98 -0.77 11.04 -12.16
N ASN A 99 -1.92 10.38 -12.18
CA ASN A 99 -3.25 10.99 -12.09
C ASN A 99 -3.84 10.96 -10.67
N LEU A 100 -3.17 10.34 -9.70
CA LEU A 100 -3.72 10.08 -8.36
C LEU A 100 -2.73 10.50 -7.26
N ASP A 101 -3.22 11.24 -6.28
CA ASP A 101 -2.50 11.53 -5.03
C ASP A 101 -3.05 10.65 -3.90
N ALA A 102 -2.17 10.19 -3.01
CA ALA A 102 -2.55 9.44 -1.81
C ALA A 102 -2.14 10.20 -0.55
N HIS A 103 -3.15 10.58 0.25
CA HIS A 103 -2.96 11.17 1.57
C HIS A 103 -3.26 10.13 2.64
N VAL A 104 -2.26 9.81 3.44
CA VAL A 104 -2.35 8.78 4.47
C VAL A 104 -2.19 9.41 5.85
N LYS A 105 -3.17 9.15 6.73
CA LYS A 105 -3.06 9.43 8.16
C LYS A 105 -2.77 8.13 8.90
N VAL A 106 -1.71 8.11 9.71
CA VAL A 106 -1.23 6.90 10.39
C VAL A 106 -0.96 7.17 11.86
N GLU A 107 -1.44 6.28 12.71
CA GLU A 107 -1.29 6.34 14.16
C GLU A 107 -1.02 4.93 14.75
N GLY A 108 -0.31 4.88 15.88
CA GLY A 108 -0.05 3.65 16.65
C GLY A 108 1.10 2.77 16.11
N GLY A 109 1.45 1.73 16.87
CA GLY A 109 2.48 0.74 16.53
C GLY A 109 3.88 1.32 16.30
N GLY A 110 4.62 0.75 15.35
CA GLY A 110 5.93 1.24 14.88
C GLY A 110 6.05 1.11 13.37
N LEU A 111 7.17 1.55 12.76
CA LEU A 111 7.29 1.73 11.31
C LEU A 111 6.81 0.52 10.49
N MET A 112 7.30 -0.69 10.77
CA MET A 112 6.88 -1.88 10.01
C MET A 112 5.39 -2.21 10.19
N GLY A 113 4.86 -1.99 11.41
CA GLY A 113 3.43 -2.16 11.68
C GLY A 113 2.58 -1.18 10.88
N GLN A 114 3.05 0.06 10.80
CA GLN A 114 2.45 1.14 10.02
C GLN A 114 2.52 0.86 8.53
N THR A 115 3.69 0.52 7.97
CA THR A 115 3.88 0.15 6.56
C THR A 115 2.86 -0.87 6.09
N GLU A 116 2.70 -1.97 6.82
CA GLU A 116 1.77 -3.03 6.42
C GLU A 116 0.30 -2.62 6.61
N ALA A 117 -0.02 -1.77 7.59
CA ALA A 117 -1.35 -1.18 7.72
C ALA A 117 -1.65 -0.27 6.53
N ILE A 118 -0.69 0.53 6.08
CA ILE A 118 -0.80 1.38 4.88
C ILE A 118 -1.00 0.51 3.65
N ARG A 119 -0.18 -0.54 3.45
CA ARG A 119 -0.34 -1.49 2.33
C ARG A 119 -1.76 -2.06 2.26
N LEU A 120 -2.30 -2.51 3.39
CA LEU A 120 -3.67 -3.05 3.44
C LEU A 120 -4.72 -1.98 3.10
N ALA A 121 -4.54 -0.75 3.59
CA ALA A 121 -5.43 0.36 3.29
C ALA A 121 -5.39 0.71 1.80
N VAL A 122 -4.20 0.80 1.21
CA VAL A 122 -4.00 1.06 -0.23
C VAL A 122 -4.63 -0.05 -1.07
N ALA A 123 -4.39 -1.32 -0.75
CA ALA A 123 -4.98 -2.45 -1.48
C ALA A 123 -6.52 -2.43 -1.46
N ARG A 124 -7.12 -2.04 -0.32
CA ARG A 124 -8.57 -1.86 -0.20
C ARG A 124 -9.06 -0.69 -1.04
N ALA A 125 -8.34 0.45 -1.02
CA ALA A 125 -8.69 1.61 -1.83
C ALA A 125 -8.63 1.31 -3.34
N VAL A 126 -7.60 0.59 -3.80
CA VAL A 126 -7.47 0.15 -5.20
C VAL A 126 -8.63 -0.77 -5.60
N CYS A 127 -9.01 -1.71 -4.72
CA CYS A 127 -10.13 -2.61 -4.96
C CYS A 127 -11.47 -1.86 -5.08
N GLU A 128 -11.67 -0.81 -4.27
CA GLU A 128 -12.91 -0.01 -4.27
C GLU A 128 -12.95 0.98 -5.44
N MET A 129 -11.81 1.50 -5.88
CA MET A 129 -11.71 2.46 -6.98
C MET A 129 -12.16 1.88 -8.32
N ASN A 130 -11.68 0.68 -8.66
CA ASN A 130 -11.96 0.09 -9.97
C ASN A 130 -13.15 -0.89 -9.94
N GLY A 131 -13.51 -1.41 -8.76
CA GLY A 131 -14.68 -2.29 -8.58
C GLY A 131 -14.69 -3.61 -9.37
N THR A 132 -13.67 -3.89 -10.19
CA THR A 132 -13.65 -5.08 -11.05
C THR A 132 -13.30 -6.34 -10.27
N SER A 133 -13.99 -7.44 -10.61
CA SER A 133 -13.78 -8.76 -9.99
C SER A 133 -12.34 -9.26 -10.17
N GLU A 134 -11.72 -8.94 -11.31
CA GLU A 134 -10.39 -9.39 -11.69
C GLU A 134 -9.27 -8.77 -10.83
N ILE A 135 -9.30 -7.44 -10.63
CA ILE A 135 -8.35 -6.74 -9.76
C ILE A 135 -8.41 -7.31 -8.35
N ARG A 136 -9.63 -7.51 -7.83
CA ARG A 136 -9.84 -8.09 -6.50
C ARG A 136 -9.25 -9.50 -6.39
N LYS A 137 -9.45 -10.33 -7.41
CA LYS A 137 -8.89 -11.69 -7.46
C LYS A 137 -7.36 -11.64 -7.45
N ASN A 138 -6.75 -10.83 -8.32
CA ASN A 138 -5.30 -10.65 -8.39
C ASN A 138 -4.70 -10.16 -7.06
N LEU A 139 -5.34 -9.19 -6.40
CA LEU A 139 -4.94 -8.68 -5.09
C LEU A 139 -5.05 -9.74 -3.98
N LYS A 140 -6.08 -10.59 -4.05
CA LYS A 140 -6.30 -11.67 -3.08
C LYS A 140 -5.29 -12.80 -3.26
N ASP A 141 -5.03 -13.18 -4.51
CA ASP A 141 -4.07 -14.24 -4.86
C ASP A 141 -2.64 -13.86 -4.43
N LYS A 142 -2.28 -12.57 -4.56
CA LYS A 142 -1.02 -12.00 -4.03
C LYS A 142 -1.02 -11.76 -2.51
N GLY A 143 -2.16 -11.91 -1.84
CA GLY A 143 -2.29 -11.77 -0.38
C GLY A 143 -2.34 -10.35 0.17
N TYR A 144 -2.54 -9.31 -0.66
CA TYR A 144 -2.53 -7.91 -0.22
C TYR A 144 -3.82 -7.48 0.51
N LEU A 145 -4.93 -8.19 0.29
CA LEU A 145 -6.21 -7.93 0.96
C LEU A 145 -6.37 -8.65 2.30
N THR A 146 -5.47 -9.60 2.62
CA THR A 146 -5.52 -10.37 3.86
C THR A 146 -4.97 -9.55 5.01
N GLN A 147 -5.76 -9.40 6.08
CA GLN A 147 -5.29 -8.80 7.31
C GLN A 147 -4.48 -9.82 8.12
N ASP A 148 -3.28 -9.45 8.53
CA ASP A 148 -2.48 -10.27 9.44
C ASP A 148 -3.11 -10.26 10.84
N SER A 149 -3.56 -11.43 11.30
CA SER A 149 -4.26 -11.63 12.57
C SER A 149 -3.34 -11.64 13.79
N ARG A 150 -2.01 -11.67 13.60
CA ARG A 150 -1.05 -11.79 14.70
C ARG A 150 -1.13 -10.58 15.64
N ILE A 151 -1.31 -10.86 16.93
CA ILE A 151 -1.27 -9.89 18.01
C ILE A 151 -0.28 -10.34 19.10
N LYS A 152 0.22 -9.41 19.91
CA LYS A 152 1.10 -9.74 21.04
C LYS A 152 0.32 -10.56 22.06
N GLU A 153 0.80 -11.78 22.31
CA GLU A 153 0.21 -12.63 23.34
C GLU A 153 0.34 -12.00 24.74
N ARG A 154 -0.73 -12.08 25.53
CA ARG A 154 -0.74 -11.66 26.93
C ARG A 154 0.27 -12.48 27.74
N ARG A 155 0.94 -11.84 28.70
CA ARG A 155 1.76 -12.55 29.71
C ARG A 155 0.86 -13.34 30.66
N LYS A 156 1.03 -14.66 30.73
CA LYS A 156 0.39 -15.52 31.74
C LYS A 156 1.12 -15.37 33.08
N TYR A 157 0.40 -15.51 34.18
CA TYR A 157 0.99 -15.45 35.52
C TYR A 157 1.99 -16.60 35.73
N GLY A 158 2.97 -16.40 36.62
CA GLY A 158 4.05 -17.37 36.85
C GLY A 158 5.10 -17.47 35.72
N LEU A 159 4.89 -16.82 34.57
CA LEU A 159 5.84 -16.82 33.45
C LEU A 159 6.65 -15.51 33.37
N ARG A 160 7.89 -15.61 32.87
CA ARG A 160 8.78 -14.46 32.62
C ARG A 160 8.33 -13.64 31.41
N LYS A 161 7.79 -14.29 30.37
CA LYS A 161 7.19 -13.65 29.18
C LYS A 161 5.92 -14.42 28.78
N ALA A 162 5.32 -14.14 27.61
CA ALA A 162 4.09 -14.77 27.13
C ALA A 162 4.06 -16.31 27.32
N ARG A 163 5.14 -17.00 26.94
CA ARG A 163 5.29 -18.47 27.08
C ARG A 163 6.56 -18.91 27.84
N LYS A 164 7.48 -17.98 28.13
CA LYS A 164 8.78 -18.32 28.74
C LYS A 164 8.60 -18.61 30.24
N ALA A 165 8.62 -19.89 30.60
CA ALA A 165 8.66 -20.33 31.98
C ALA A 165 10.03 -20.03 32.63
N PRO A 166 10.09 -19.82 33.96
CA PRO A 166 11.35 -19.93 34.69
C PRO A 166 11.90 -21.36 34.60
N GLN A 167 13.21 -21.53 34.83
CA GLN A 167 13.81 -22.85 34.95
C GLN A 167 13.19 -23.60 36.13
N TYR A 168 12.81 -24.85 35.92
CA TYR A 168 12.19 -25.70 36.92
C TYR A 168 13.19 -26.75 37.41
N ASN A 169 13.37 -26.85 38.73
CA ASN A 169 14.15 -27.92 39.37
C ASN A 169 13.19 -28.90 40.04
N LYS A 170 13.34 -30.19 39.72
CA LYS A 170 12.45 -31.27 40.20
C LYS A 170 12.86 -31.86 41.56
N ARG A 171 14.03 -31.50 42.08
CA ARG A 171 14.64 -32.04 43.30
C ARG A 171 15.52 -30.97 43.92
#